data_AF-A0A6B9VKG1-F1
#
_entry.id   AF-A0A6B9VKG1-F1
#
_cell.length_a   1.000
_cell.length_b   1.000
_cell.length_c   1.000
_cell.angle_alpha   90.00
_cell.angle_beta   90.00
_cell.angle_gamma   90.00
#
_symmetry.space_group_name_H-M   'P 1'
#
loop_
_entity.id
_entity.type
_entity.pdbx_description
1 polymer ?
#
loop_
_entity_poly.entity_id
_entity_poly.type
_entity_poly.pdbx_seq_one_letter_code
_entity_poly.pdbx_strand_id
1 'polypeptide(L)' 'DTLTIVTGAVGVAKLLKNAKASERDLYLGTNHLVIPVPQLLWKAVIYPTDDRSSDVIFFRSNYYSERT' A
#
# COMPACT_ATOMS: atom_id res chain seq x y z
N ASP A 1 27.50 11.16 -1.49
CA ASP A 1 26.43 10.71 -0.58
C ASP A 1 25.46 9.80 -1.31
N THR A 2 25.14 8.65 -0.72
CA THR A 2 24.30 7.62 -1.33
C THR A 2 22.95 7.60 -0.63
N LEU A 3 21.87 7.65 -1.40
CA LEU A 3 20.51 7.58 -0.90
C LEU A 3 19.97 6.15 -1.07
N THR A 4 19.45 5.58 0.02
CA THR A 4 18.86 4.25 0.02
C THR A 4 17.34 4.37 -0.06
N ILE A 5 16.73 3.71 -1.05
CA ILE A 5 15.27 3.66 -1.21
C ILE A 5 14.80 2.23 -0.99
N VAL A 6 13.85 2.06 -0.07
CA VAL A 6 13.14 0.80 0.13
C VAL A 6 11.65 1.05 -0.09
N THR A 7 10.98 0.16 -0.80
CA THR A 7 9.54 0.29 -1.11
C THR A 7 8.84 -1.02 -0.82
N GLY A 8 7.55 -0.95 -0.49
CA GLY A 8 6.76 -2.14 -0.28
C GLY A 8 5.26 -1.90 -0.26
N ALA A 9 4.54 -3.00 -0.03
CA ALA A 9 3.10 -3.06 0.10
C ALA A 9 2.73 -3.71 1.42
N VAL A 10 1.65 -3.26 2.05
CA VAL A 10 1.09 -3.86 3.27
C VAL A 10 -0.40 -4.07 3.10
N GLY A 11 -0.89 -5.26 3.45
CA GLY A 11 -2.31 -5.62 3.47
C GLY A 11 -2.95 -5.78 2.09
N VAL A 12 -4.19 -6.28 2.09
CA VAL A 12 -5.05 -6.39 0.89
C VAL A 12 -6.15 -5.33 0.97
N ALA A 13 -6.32 -4.56 -0.09
CA ALA A 13 -7.31 -3.50 -0.16
C ALA A 13 -8.71 -4.10 -0.02
N LYS A 14 -9.61 -3.35 0.63
CA LYS A 14 -10.99 -3.77 0.84
C LYS A 14 -11.92 -2.96 -0.05
N LEU A 15 -12.86 -3.65 -0.69
CA LEU A 15 -13.97 -3.00 -1.37
C LEU A 15 -15.10 -2.78 -0.36
N LEU A 16 -15.35 -1.52 -0.03
CA LEU A 16 -16.50 -1.13 0.78
C LEU A 16 -17.72 -1.01 -0.12
N LYS A 17 -18.53 -2.07 -0.13
CA LYS A 17 -19.89 -2.00 -0.67
C LYS A 17 -20.75 -1.36 0.41
N ASN A 18 -21.57 -0.37 0.05
CA ASN A 18 -22.52 0.40 0.89
C ASN A 18 -22.63 -0.06 2.35
N ALA A 19 -22.50 0.87 3.32
CA ALA A 19 -22.47 0.77 4.80
C ALA A 19 -23.10 -0.43 5.56
N LYS A 20 -23.92 -1.27 4.93
CA LYS A 20 -24.50 -2.53 5.42
C LYS A 20 -23.89 -3.81 4.83
N ALA A 21 -22.99 -3.75 3.84
CA ALA A 21 -22.45 -4.94 3.18
C ALA A 21 -21.06 -5.32 3.71
N SER A 22 -20.81 -6.63 3.77
CA SER A 22 -19.55 -7.24 4.22
C SER A 22 -18.36 -6.69 3.42
N GLU A 23 -17.33 -6.22 4.12
CA GLU A 23 -16.03 -5.92 3.52
C GLU A 23 -15.50 -7.15 2.77
N ARG A 24 -15.04 -6.96 1.53
CA ARG A 24 -14.39 -8.01 0.75
C ARG A 24 -13.00 -7.58 0.35
N ASP A 25 -12.04 -8.50 0.52
CA ASP A 25 -10.68 -8.31 0.04
C ASP A 25 -10.65 -8.27 -1.50
N LEU A 26 -9.89 -7.34 -2.03
CA LEU A 26 -9.78 -7.06 -3.45
C LEU A 26 -8.58 -7.79 -4.06
N TYR A 27 -8.87 -8.60 -5.07
CA TYR A 27 -7.86 -9.31 -5.84
C TYR A 27 -8.06 -9.07 -7.34
N LEU A 28 -6.97 -9.03 -8.10
CA LEU A 28 -6.97 -8.99 -9.56
C LEU A 28 -6.75 -10.39 -10.12
N GLY A 29 -7.54 -10.77 -11.11
CA GLY A 29 -7.32 -11.97 -11.90
C GLY A 29 -8.55 -12.86 -12.03
N THR A 30 -8.34 -14.02 -12.64
CA THR A 30 -9.36 -15.06 -12.88
C THR A 30 -8.88 -16.36 -12.27
N ASN A 31 -9.80 -17.13 -11.66
CA ASN A 31 -9.77 -18.50 -11.08
C ASN A 31 -8.45 -19.24 -10.78
N HIS A 32 -7.34 -19.02 -11.47
CA HIS A 32 -6.06 -19.72 -11.34
C HIS A 32 -4.87 -18.78 -11.04
N LEU A 33 -5.05 -17.46 -11.18
CA LEU A 33 -4.10 -16.45 -10.70
C LEU A 33 -4.87 -15.34 -10.00
N VAL A 34 -4.58 -15.15 -8.71
CA VAL A 34 -5.26 -14.20 -7.86
C VAL A 34 -4.18 -13.31 -7.23
N ILE A 35 -4.09 -12.06 -7.67
CA ILE A 35 -3.07 -11.10 -7.22
C ILE A 35 -3.71 -10.16 -6.19
N PRO A 36 -3.24 -10.12 -4.94
CA PRO A 36 -3.79 -9.20 -3.94
C PRO A 36 -3.54 -7.75 -4.34
N VAL A 37 -4.58 -6.91 -4.27
CA VAL A 37 -4.41 -5.47 -4.44
C VAL A 37 -3.88 -4.88 -3.13
N PRO A 38 -2.74 -4.16 -3.11
CA PRO A 38 -2.20 -3.58 -1.87
C PRO A 38 -3.15 -2.59 -1.21
N GLN A 39 -3.37 -2.73 0.10
CA GLN A 39 -4.11 -1.73 0.89
C GLN A 39 -3.27 -0.46 1.09
N LEU A 40 -1.99 -0.62 1.39
CA LEU A 40 -1.05 0.47 1.64
C LEU A 40 0.21 0.26 0.79
N LEU A 41 0.62 1.31 0.11
CA LEU A 41 1.94 1.40 -0.52
C LEU A 41 2.81 2.31 0.34
N TRP A 42 4.07 1.92 0.56
CA TRP A 42 5.02 2.73 1.33
C TRP A 42 6.36 2.83 0.63
N LYS A 43 7.07 3.93 0.89
CA LYS A 43 8.43 4.18 0.43
C LYS A 43 9.22 4.85 1.55
N ALA A 44 10.33 4.25 1.96
CA ALA A 44 11.31 4.85 2.85
C ALA A 44 12.47 5.39 2.02
N VAL A 45 12.83 6.64 2.28
CA VAL A 45 14.00 7.32 1.72
C VAL A 45 14.95 7.58 2.88
N ILE A 46 16.09 6.90 2.85
CA ILE A 46 17.09 6.90 3.92
C ILE A 46 18.30 7.67 3.39
N TYR A 47 18.58 8.80 4.03
CA TYR A 47 19.77 9.59 3.76
C TYR A 47 20.72 9.48 4.95
N PRO A 48 21.81 8.69 4.83
CA PRO A 48 22.82 8.64 5.87
C PRO A 48 23.54 9.99 5.89
N THR A 49 23.48 10.69 7.02
CA THR A 49 24.44 11.76 7.32
C THR A 49 25.39 11.26 8.40
N ASP A 50 26.63 11.75 8.37
CA ASP A 50 27.72 11.29 9.24
C ASP A 50 27.43 11.37 10.75
N ASP A 51 26.40 12.13 11.17
CA ASP A 51 25.99 12.24 12.57
C ASP A 51 24.49 12.02 12.85
N ARG A 52 23.60 12.01 11.83
CA ARG A 52 22.14 11.80 11.99
C ARG A 52 21.49 11.24 10.72
N SER A 53 21.05 9.98 10.74
CA SER A 53 20.19 9.48 9.66
C SER A 53 18.90 10.29 9.60
N SER A 54 18.62 10.91 8.46
CA SER A 54 17.35 11.58 8.20
C SER A 54 16.52 10.68 7.30
N ASP A 55 15.51 10.06 7.90
CA ASP A 55 14.64 9.10 7.21
C ASP A 55 13.28 9.74 6.97
N VAL A 56 12.80 9.67 5.73
CA VAL A 56 11.45 10.10 5.35
C VAL A 56 10.67 8.90 4.86
N ILE A 57 9.50 8.67 5.45
CA ILE A 57 8.61 7.59 5.04
C ILE A 57 7.33 8.18 4.44
N PHE A 58 7.03 7.76 3.22
CA PHE A 58 5.81 8.10 2.51
C PHE A 58 4.84 6.93 2.58
N PHE A 59 3.58 7.23 2.85
CA PHE A 59 2.49 6.27 2.88
C PHE A 59 1.37 6.70 1.94
N ARG A 60 0.83 5.74 1.18
CA ARG A 60 -0.36 5.95 0.36
C ARG A 60 -1.34 4.81 0.59
N SER A 61 -2.51 5.16 1.11
CA SER A 61 -3.63 4.22 1.20
C SER A 61 -4.34 4.11 -0.16
N ASN A 62 -4.62 2.89 -0.59
CA ASN A 62 -5.49 2.61 -1.73
C ASN A 62 -6.90 2.37 -1.21
N TYR A 63 -7.69 3.44 -1.20
CA TYR A 63 -9.10 3.38 -0.83
C TYR A 63 -9.97 3.23 -2.08
N TYR A 64 -10.81 2.21 -2.10
CA TYR A 64 -11.74 1.94 -3.19
C TYR A 64 -13.17 1.94 -2.64
N SER A 65 -14.00 2.82 -3.18
CA SER A 65 -15.45 2.81 -2.96
C SER A 65 -16.15 2.58 -4.30
N GLU A 66 -17.21 1.78 -4.32
CA GLU A 66 -18.12 1.78 -5.47
C GLU A 66 -18.72 3.18 -5.61
N ARG A 67 -18.59 3.81 -6.79
CA ARG A 67 -19.41 4.99 -7.12
C ARG A 67 -20.81 4.48 -7.41
N THR A 68 -21.76 4.82 -6.53
CA THR A 68 -23.20 4.66 -6.74
C THR A 68 -23.70 5.50 -7.91
#